data_AF-A0A959SK55-F1
#
_entry.id   AF-A0A959SK55-F1
#
_cell.length_a   1.000
_cell.length_b   1.000
_cell.length_c   1.000
_cell.angle_alpha   90.00
_cell.angle_beta   90.00
_cell.angle_gamma   90.00
#
_symmetry.space_group_name_H-M   'P 1'
#
loop_
_entity.id
_entity.type
_entity.pdbx_description
1 polymer ?
#
loop_
_entity_poly.entity_id
_entity_poly.type
_entity_poly.pdbx_seq_one_letter_code
_entity_poly.pdbx_strand_id
1 'polypeptide(L)'
;MLLPFVLLAIIAALIYLPPVQNVIRGKAVSFLKERTGTEVRLEHFALRYPIGIGLDGLYVEDQHGDTLLFAGTIKARLGLTALLSKNIVLGGIELSDVRASVVQQADSTFNFDFIVDAFASADTSTLADTTGAWGFSIEDVELNNIVFHLDLEPTGLNVDLALGS
;
A
#
# COMPACT_ATOMS: atom_id res chain seq x y z
N MET A 1 -8.88 -37.84 -0.64
CA MET A 1 -9.00 -36.89 0.50
C MET A 1 -7.79 -35.95 0.65
N LEU A 2 -6.56 -36.32 0.22
CA LEU A 2 -5.36 -35.45 0.30
C LEU A 2 -5.15 -34.49 -0.89
N LEU A 3 -5.80 -34.74 -2.03
CA LEU A 3 -5.66 -33.94 -3.25
C LEU A 3 -5.86 -32.41 -3.06
N PRO A 4 -6.86 -31.91 -2.31
CA PRO A 4 -7.02 -30.46 -2.12
C PRO A 4 -5.89 -29.84 -1.29
N PHE A 5 -5.34 -30.57 -0.32
CA PHE A 5 -4.20 -30.10 0.48
C PHE A 5 -2.92 -30.02 -0.37
N VAL A 6 -2.70 -31.01 -1.24
CA VAL A 6 -1.58 -31.00 -2.19
C VAL A 6 -1.72 -29.85 -3.18
N LEU A 7 -2.93 -29.61 -3.70
CA LEU A 7 -3.21 -28.48 -4.60
C LEU A 7 -2.94 -27.14 -3.91
N LEU A 8 -3.41 -26.96 -2.66
CA LEU A 8 -3.18 -25.75 -1.88
C LEU A 8 -1.69 -25.52 -1.62
N ALA A 9 -0.95 -26.56 -1.26
CA ALA A 9 0.50 -26.47 -1.02
C ALA A 9 1.26 -26.10 -2.30
N ILE A 10 0.85 -26.63 -3.46
CA ILE A 10 1.42 -26.27 -4.76
C ILE A 10 1.16 -24.78 -5.05
N ILE A 11 -0.08 -24.30 -4.88
CA ILE A 11 -0.41 -22.87 -5.07
C ILE A 11 0.42 -21.98 -4.13
N ALA A 12 0.50 -22.37 -2.86
CA ALA A 12 1.30 -21.65 -1.87
C ALA A 12 2.79 -21.64 -2.23
N ALA A 13 3.33 -22.69 -2.84
CA ALA A 13 4.71 -22.68 -3.34
C ALA A 13 4.86 -21.82 -4.60
N LEU A 14 3.88 -21.86 -5.51
CA LEU A 14 3.89 -21.08 -6.75
C LEU A 14 3.91 -19.57 -6.50
N ILE A 15 3.27 -19.07 -5.44
CA ILE A 15 3.25 -17.63 -5.14
C ILE A 15 4.63 -17.07 -4.78
N TYR A 16 5.55 -17.92 -4.30
CA TYR A 16 6.93 -17.55 -4.02
C TYR A 16 7.82 -17.54 -5.27
N LEU A 17 7.34 -18.03 -6.42
CA LEU A 17 8.12 -18.00 -7.65
C LEU A 17 8.19 -16.57 -8.22
N PRO A 18 9.38 -16.12 -8.67
CA PRO A 18 9.55 -14.81 -9.33
C PRO A 18 8.55 -14.49 -10.46
N PRO A 19 8.18 -15.42 -11.37
CA PRO A 19 7.18 -15.12 -12.40
C PRO A 19 5.81 -14.74 -11.81
N VAL A 20 5.36 -15.41 -10.74
CA VAL A 20 4.06 -15.10 -10.12
C VAL A 20 4.11 -13.74 -9.43
N GLN A 21 5.22 -13.43 -8.75
CA GLN A 21 5.43 -12.12 -8.13
C GLN A 21 5.42 -10.98 -9.15
N ASN A 22 6.04 -11.16 -10.32
CA ASN A 22 6.01 -10.19 -11.40
C ASN A 22 4.59 -9.97 -11.97
N VAL A 23 3.79 -11.04 -12.08
CA VAL A 23 2.39 -10.94 -12.48
C VAL A 23 1.58 -10.17 -11.45
N ILE A 24 1.77 -10.45 -10.16
CA ILE A 24 1.10 -9.73 -9.05
C ILE A 24 1.48 -8.25 -9.10
N ARG A 25 2.77 -7.93 -9.21
CA ARG A 25 3.28 -6.56 -9.39
C ARG A 25 2.60 -5.85 -10.54
N GLY A 26 2.64 -6.44 -11.74
CA GLY A 26 2.06 -5.85 -12.94
C GLY A 26 0.57 -5.61 -12.78
N LYS A 27 -0.16 -6.58 -12.21
CA LYS A 27 -1.59 -6.45 -11.97
C LYS A 27 -1.93 -5.40 -10.91
N ALA A 28 -1.15 -5.30 -9.83
CA ALA A 28 -1.31 -4.25 -8.83
C ALA A 28 -1.08 -2.88 -9.45
N VAL A 29 0.01 -2.69 -10.19
CA VAL A 29 0.30 -1.44 -10.90
C VAL A 29 -0.83 -1.09 -11.88
N SER A 30 -1.21 -2.01 -12.77
CA SER A 30 -2.29 -1.76 -13.73
C SER A 30 -3.62 -1.42 -13.04
N PHE A 31 -3.97 -2.12 -11.96
CA PHE A 31 -5.18 -1.84 -11.20
C PHE A 31 -5.14 -0.46 -10.57
N LEU A 32 -4.01 -0.07 -9.95
CA LEU A 32 -3.86 1.25 -9.37
C LEU A 32 -3.92 2.34 -10.46
N LYS A 33 -3.25 2.15 -11.60
CA LYS A 33 -3.29 3.08 -12.74
C LYS A 33 -4.70 3.24 -13.30
N GLU A 34 -5.43 2.15 -13.51
CA GLU A 34 -6.82 2.20 -14.00
C GLU A 34 -7.76 2.89 -13.02
N ARG A 35 -7.56 2.67 -11.71
CA ARG A 35 -8.42 3.25 -10.67
C ARG A 35 -8.14 4.73 -10.48
N THR A 36 -6.87 5.08 -10.37
CA THR A 36 -6.44 6.45 -10.07
C THR A 36 -6.39 7.35 -11.30
N GLY A 37 -6.23 6.79 -12.49
CA GLY A 37 -5.96 7.55 -13.71
C GLY A 37 -4.56 8.18 -13.76
N THR A 38 -3.65 7.79 -12.86
CA THR A 38 -2.30 8.38 -12.74
C THR A 38 -1.20 7.36 -13.06
N GLU A 39 0.03 7.85 -13.23
CA GLU A 39 1.18 6.96 -13.39
C GLU A 39 1.55 6.34 -12.04
N VAL A 40 1.52 5.01 -12.00
CA VAL A 40 1.99 4.22 -10.86
C VAL A 40 3.11 3.33 -11.35
N ARG A 41 4.23 3.34 -10.64
CA ARG A 41 5.37 2.46 -10.87
C ARG A 41 5.69 1.73 -9.58
N LEU A 42 6.07 0.48 -9.72
CA LEU A 42 6.58 -0.35 -8.64
C LEU A 42 7.75 -1.09 -9.27
N GLU A 43 8.95 -1.08 -8.69
CA GLU A 43 10.13 -1.72 -9.29
C GLU A 43 10.22 -3.20 -8.96
N HIS A 44 9.94 -3.55 -7.70
CA HIS A 44 10.00 -4.92 -7.24
C HIS A 44 8.87 -5.24 -6.27
N PHE A 45 8.36 -6.47 -6.35
CA PHE A 45 7.42 -7.05 -5.41
C PHE A 45 7.95 -8.42 -5.02
N ALA A 46 8.08 -8.69 -3.73
CA ALA A 46 8.47 -9.98 -3.22
C ALA A 46 7.62 -10.41 -2.03
N LEU A 47 7.22 -11.67 -2.01
CA LEU A 47 6.63 -12.29 -0.83
C LEU A 47 7.74 -12.86 0.05
N ARG A 48 7.78 -12.42 1.31
CA ARG A 48 8.73 -12.85 2.32
C ARG A 48 8.13 -13.96 3.16
N TYR A 49 8.95 -14.93 3.53
CA TYR A 49 8.55 -16.01 4.43
C TYR A 49 8.47 -15.52 5.89
N PRO A 50 7.50 -15.97 6.72
CA PRO A 50 6.42 -16.92 6.40
C PRO A 50 5.18 -16.30 5.73
N ILE A 51 4.83 -15.05 6.04
CA ILE A 51 3.81 -14.24 5.33
C ILE A 51 4.20 -12.76 5.47
N GLY A 52 5.03 -12.26 4.57
CA GLY A 52 5.38 -10.85 4.50
C GLY A 52 5.38 -10.36 3.07
N ILE A 53 5.26 -9.06 2.89
CA ILE A 53 5.28 -8.40 1.59
C ILE A 53 6.44 -7.41 1.62
N GLY A 54 7.24 -7.40 0.57
CA GLY A 54 8.26 -6.41 0.30
C GLY A 54 7.98 -5.74 -1.04
N LEU A 55 7.97 -4.42 -1.05
CA LEU A 55 7.84 -3.57 -2.22
C LEU A 55 9.08 -2.69 -2.29
N ASP A 56 9.67 -2.58 -3.47
CA ASP A 56 10.77 -1.64 -3.71
C ASP A 56 10.43 -0.72 -4.87
N GLY A 57 10.78 0.56 -4.73
CA GLY A 57 10.57 1.61 -5.72
C GLY A 57 9.10 1.84 -6.06
N LEU A 58 8.23 1.98 -5.06
CA LEU A 58 6.85 2.40 -5.29
C LEU A 58 6.84 3.90 -5.58
N TYR A 59 6.19 4.28 -6.68
CA TYR A 59 6.07 5.66 -7.12
C TYR A 59 4.66 5.90 -7.66
N VAL A 60 4.04 6.98 -7.22
CA VAL A 60 2.68 7.41 -7.58
C VAL A 60 2.73 8.88 -7.93
N GLU A 61 2.26 9.22 -9.13
CA GLU A 61 2.06 10.60 -9.57
C GLU A 61 0.71 11.15 -9.08
N ASP A 62 0.63 12.46 -8.95
CA ASP A 62 -0.65 13.14 -8.90
C ASP A 62 -1.23 13.36 -10.33
N GLN A 63 -2.42 13.95 -10.42
CA GLN A 63 -3.05 14.26 -11.70
C GLN A 63 -2.35 15.37 -12.50
N HIS A 64 -1.43 16.11 -11.87
CA HIS A 64 -0.69 17.20 -12.49
C HIS A 64 0.69 16.78 -12.99
N GLY A 65 1.09 15.52 -12.72
CA GLY A 65 2.36 14.94 -13.14
C GLY A 65 3.50 15.15 -12.15
N ASP A 66 3.19 15.64 -10.94
CA ASP A 66 4.16 15.75 -9.84
C ASP A 66 4.15 14.49 -8.96
N THR A 67 5.20 14.33 -8.15
CA THR A 67 5.34 13.16 -7.27
C THR A 67 4.44 13.29 -6.05
N LEU A 68 3.40 12.45 -5.96
CA LEU A 68 2.53 12.37 -4.79
C LEU A 68 3.16 11.49 -3.70
N LEU A 69 3.63 10.29 -4.09
CA LEU A 69 4.25 9.34 -3.17
C LEU A 69 5.39 8.61 -3.87
N PHE A 70 6.55 8.62 -3.23
CA PHE A 70 7.66 7.72 -3.52
C PHE A 70 8.01 6.95 -2.25
N ALA A 71 8.23 5.65 -2.36
CA ALA A 71 8.74 4.82 -1.28
C ALA A 71 9.83 3.91 -1.83
N GLY A 72 11.07 4.10 -1.34
CA GLY A 72 12.21 3.29 -1.73
C GLY A 72 12.01 1.82 -1.36
N THR A 73 11.69 1.53 -0.10
CA THR A 73 11.39 0.18 0.36
C THR A 73 10.22 0.19 1.35
N ILE A 74 9.26 -0.71 1.14
CA ILE A 74 8.15 -0.99 2.06
C ILE A 74 8.20 -2.48 2.38
N LYS A 75 8.35 -2.83 3.66
CA LYS A 75 8.17 -4.22 4.11
C LYS A 75 7.07 -4.27 5.13
N ALA A 76 6.14 -5.19 4.95
CA ALA A 76 5.10 -5.49 5.91
C ALA A 76 5.17 -6.97 6.28
N ARG A 77 5.24 -7.27 7.57
CA ARG A 77 5.15 -8.63 8.10
C ARG A 77 3.73 -8.86 8.61
N LEU A 78 3.07 -9.89 8.11
CA LEU A 78 1.74 -10.29 8.53
C LEU A 78 1.87 -11.49 9.48
N GLY A 79 1.09 -11.49 10.56
CA GLY A 79 1.01 -12.64 11.47
C GLY A 79 0.25 -13.81 10.82
N LEU A 80 0.69 -15.05 11.06
CA LEU A 80 -0.01 -16.24 10.56
C LEU A 80 -1.44 -16.36 11.10
N THR A 81 -1.65 -15.90 12.34
CA THR A 81 -2.97 -15.82 13.00
C THR A 81 -3.95 -14.99 12.18
N ALA A 82 -3.46 -14.03 11.38
CA ALA A 82 -4.31 -13.17 10.58
C ALA A 82 -5.11 -13.89 9.51
N LEU A 83 -4.56 -14.95 8.93
CA LEU A 83 -5.27 -15.73 7.93
C LEU A 83 -6.35 -16.62 8.55
N LEU A 84 -6.21 -17.03 9.82
CA LEU A 84 -7.10 -17.99 10.47
C LEU A 84 -8.23 -17.32 11.25
N SER A 85 -7.98 -16.16 11.87
CA SER A 85 -8.92 -15.54 12.82
C SER A 85 -9.61 -14.28 12.33
N LYS A 86 -9.54 -13.96 11.01
CA LYS A 86 -10.03 -12.69 10.44
C LYS A 86 -9.48 -11.43 11.15
N ASN A 87 -8.28 -11.51 11.73
CA ASN A 87 -7.66 -10.37 12.40
C ASN A 87 -6.34 -10.04 11.71
N ILE A 88 -6.29 -9.00 10.88
CA ILE A 88 -5.02 -8.60 10.25
C ILE A 88 -4.10 -7.99 11.32
N VAL A 89 -3.23 -8.84 11.85
CA VAL A 89 -2.11 -8.44 12.71
C VAL A 89 -0.91 -8.19 11.82
N LEU A 90 -0.54 -6.92 11.68
CA LEU A 90 0.72 -6.48 11.10
C LEU A 90 1.77 -6.56 12.20
N GLY A 91 2.55 -7.65 12.20
CA GLY A 91 3.62 -7.85 13.19
C GLY A 91 4.78 -6.87 13.02
N GLY A 92 4.85 -6.15 11.90
CA GLY A 92 5.76 -5.03 11.74
C GLY A 92 5.67 -4.40 10.36
N ILE A 93 5.78 -3.08 10.30
CA ILE A 93 5.96 -2.34 9.05
C ILE A 93 7.29 -1.60 9.08
N GLU A 94 8.08 -1.76 8.02
CA GLU A 94 9.33 -1.05 7.80
C GLU A 94 9.15 -0.20 6.55
N LEU A 95 9.31 1.11 6.70
CA LEU A 95 9.26 2.09 5.64
C LEU A 95 10.61 2.77 5.55
N SER A 96 11.21 2.75 4.36
CA SER A 96 12.51 3.36 4.11
C SER A 96 12.46 4.24 2.87
N ASP A 97 13.08 5.42 2.97
CA ASP A 97 13.19 6.40 1.87
C ASP A 97 11.82 6.78 1.30
N VAL A 98 10.89 7.12 2.18
CA VAL A 98 9.56 7.56 1.78
C VAL A 98 9.56 9.07 1.60
N ARG A 99 9.05 9.54 0.47
CA ARG A 99 8.76 10.94 0.19
C ARG A 99 7.31 11.05 -0.21
N ALA A 100 6.53 11.77 0.59
CA ALA A 100 5.14 12.07 0.26
C ALA A 100 4.98 13.58 0.16
N SER A 101 4.33 14.03 -0.90
CA SER A 101 4.02 15.44 -1.12
C SER A 101 2.51 15.61 -1.15
N VAL A 102 1.99 16.40 -0.23
CA VAL A 102 0.58 16.79 -0.19
C VAL A 102 0.49 18.27 -0.49
N VAL A 103 -0.23 18.60 -1.55
CA VAL A 103 -0.43 19.98 -1.96
C VAL A 103 -1.93 20.26 -1.92
N GLN A 104 -2.30 21.30 -1.18
CA GLN A 104 -3.63 21.89 -1.26
C GLN A 104 -3.60 23.00 -2.29
N GLN A 105 -4.37 22.81 -3.35
CA GLN A 105 -4.46 23.73 -4.45
C GLN A 105 -5.30 24.97 -4.08
N ALA A 106 -5.15 26.05 -4.86
CA ALA A 106 -5.92 27.28 -4.71
C ALA A 106 -7.45 27.10 -4.77
N ASP A 107 -7.94 26.02 -5.38
CA ASP A 107 -9.36 25.66 -5.44
C ASP A 107 -9.85 24.85 -4.22
N SER A 108 -9.01 24.71 -3.19
CA SER A 108 -9.24 23.92 -1.98
C SER A 108 -9.29 22.40 -2.19
N THR A 109 -8.95 21.89 -3.38
CA THR A 109 -8.76 20.46 -3.61
C THR A 109 -7.35 20.02 -3.21
N PHE A 110 -7.21 18.76 -2.83
CA PHE A 110 -5.91 18.16 -2.57
C PHE A 110 -5.44 17.34 -3.77
N ASN A 111 -4.13 17.30 -3.95
CA ASN A 111 -3.53 16.46 -4.98
C ASN A 111 -3.83 14.96 -4.82
N PHE A 112 -4.37 14.49 -3.70
CA PHE A 112 -4.75 13.08 -3.48
C PHE A 112 -6.27 12.81 -3.55
N ASP A 113 -7.11 13.83 -3.75
CA ASP A 113 -8.58 13.67 -3.74
C ASP A 113 -9.05 12.63 -4.76
N PHE A 114 -8.37 12.55 -5.90
CA PHE A 114 -8.65 11.53 -6.92
C PHE A 114 -8.51 10.09 -6.43
N ILE A 115 -7.60 9.83 -5.49
CA ILE A 115 -7.43 8.51 -4.89
C ILE A 115 -8.65 8.23 -4.01
N VAL A 116 -9.05 9.20 -3.19
CA VAL A 116 -10.23 9.08 -2.32
C VAL A 116 -11.46 8.78 -3.18
N ASP A 117 -11.68 9.51 -4.27
CA ASP A 117 -12.81 9.31 -5.17
C ASP A 117 -12.75 7.96 -5.92
N ALA A 118 -11.57 7.58 -6.41
CA ALA A 118 -11.35 6.32 -7.13
C ALA A 118 -11.67 5.08 -6.28
N PHE A 119 -11.45 5.15 -4.97
CA PHE A 119 -11.70 4.06 -4.04
C PHE A 119 -13.05 4.20 -3.31
N ALA A 120 -13.57 5.40 -3.08
CA ALA A 120 -14.90 5.62 -2.51
C ALA A 120 -16.04 5.18 -3.46
N SER A 121 -15.84 5.34 -4.78
CA SER A 121 -16.80 4.93 -5.80
C SER A 121 -16.82 3.41 -6.06
N ALA A 122 -15.84 2.66 -5.53
CA ALA A 122 -15.71 1.23 -5.77
C ALA A 122 -16.57 0.35 -4.83
N ASP A 123 -17.05 0.88 -3.70
CA ASP A 123 -17.81 0.12 -2.71
C ASP A 123 -18.89 0.95 -2.01
N THR A 124 -20.10 0.98 -2.57
CA THR A 124 -21.32 1.09 -1.75
C THR A 124 -21.83 -0.31 -1.41
N SER A 125 -20.93 -1.17 -0.90
CA SER A 125 -21.37 -2.38 -0.20
C SER A 125 -21.84 -1.94 1.17
N THR A 126 -23.16 -1.99 1.36
CA THR A 126 -23.85 -1.76 2.63
C THR A 126 -23.04 -2.30 3.80
N LEU A 127 -22.81 -1.45 4.82
CA LEU A 127 -22.22 -1.81 6.11
C LEU A 127 -22.96 -3.01 6.70
N ALA A 128 -22.51 -4.23 6.37
CA ALA A 128 -23.10 -5.47 6.83
C ALA A 128 -22.43 -5.87 8.15
N ASP A 129 -23.27 -5.99 9.18
CA ASP A 129 -23.11 -6.73 10.43
C ASP A 129 -21.70 -6.79 11.07
N THR A 130 -21.55 -6.08 12.18
CA THR A 130 -20.34 -5.97 13.02
C THR A 130 -19.85 -7.27 13.66
N THR A 131 -20.37 -8.44 13.27
CA THR A 131 -19.97 -9.78 13.75
C THR A 131 -18.86 -10.44 12.92
N GLY A 132 -18.30 -9.76 11.92
CA GLY A 132 -17.20 -10.26 11.08
C GLY A 132 -16.14 -9.23 10.69
N ALA A 133 -16.11 -8.07 11.34
CA ALA A 133 -15.16 -7.00 11.04
C ALA A 133 -13.72 -7.45 11.29
N TRP A 134 -12.82 -7.16 10.34
CA TRP A 134 -11.42 -7.47 10.52
C TRP A 134 -10.83 -6.60 11.64
N GLY A 135 -10.27 -7.21 12.67
CA GLY A 135 -9.45 -6.50 13.64
C GLY A 135 -8.10 -6.13 13.00
N PHE A 136 -7.73 -4.86 13.01
CA PHE A 136 -6.43 -4.38 12.53
C PHE A 136 -5.56 -3.97 13.71
N SER A 137 -4.36 -4.53 13.81
CA SER A 137 -3.37 -4.14 14.81
C SER A 137 -1.97 -4.10 14.19
N ILE A 138 -1.19 -3.10 14.56
CA ILE A 138 0.22 -2.96 14.15
C ILE A 138 1.06 -3.08 15.42
N GLU A 139 1.99 -4.02 15.45
CA GLU A 139 2.87 -4.24 16.61
C GLU A 139 4.05 -3.27 16.58
N ASP A 140 4.85 -3.33 15.52
CA ASP A 140 6.06 -2.52 15.36
C ASP A 140 5.98 -1.64 14.10
N VAL A 141 6.49 -0.41 14.23
CA VAL A 141 6.62 0.55 13.12
C VAL A 141 8.06 1.04 13.09
N GLU A 142 8.75 0.73 12.01
CA GLU A 142 10.10 1.21 11.74
C GLU A 142 10.06 2.19 10.58
N LEU A 143 10.52 3.42 10.84
CA LEU A 143 10.52 4.52 9.89
C LEU A 143 11.95 4.97 9.70
N ASN A 144 12.46 4.86 8.48
CA ASN A 144 13.81 5.25 8.11
C ASN A 144 13.74 6.28 6.98
N ASN A 145 14.23 7.50 7.21
CA ASN A 145 14.27 8.56 6.19
C ASN A 145 12.91 8.79 5.51
N ILE A 146 11.90 9.15 6.31
CA ILE A 146 10.58 9.53 5.85
C ILE A 146 10.54 11.05 5.77
N VAL A 147 10.24 11.60 4.60
CA VAL A 147 10.05 13.03 4.38
C VAL A 147 8.62 13.26 3.91
N PHE A 148 7.91 14.10 4.64
CA PHE A 148 6.56 14.53 4.29
C PHE A 148 6.59 16.03 4.02
N HIS A 149 6.20 16.41 2.82
CA HIS A 149 6.06 17.80 2.41
C HIS A 149 4.58 18.13 2.34
N LEU A 150 4.16 19.16 3.06
CA LEU A 150 2.81 19.69 2.99
C LEU A 150 2.87 21.14 2.55
N ASP A 151 2.24 21.44 1.43
CA ASP A 151 2.07 22.79 0.94
C ASP A 151 0.60 23.17 0.95
N LEU A 152 0.25 24.20 1.72
CA LEU A 152 -1.08 24.78 1.76
C LEU A 152 -1.07 26.14 1.06
N GLU A 153 -1.19 26.13 -0.27
CA GLU A 153 -1.19 27.36 -1.09
C GLU A 153 -2.18 28.44 -0.59
N PRO A 154 -3.43 28.13 -0.16
CA PRO A 154 -4.39 29.14 0.28
C PRO A 154 -3.97 29.90 1.55
N THR A 155 -3.12 29.28 2.38
CA THR A 155 -2.65 29.87 3.65
C THR A 155 -1.18 30.27 3.61
N GLY A 156 -0.45 29.93 2.53
CA GLY A 156 1.00 30.09 2.41
C GLY A 156 1.78 29.28 3.45
N LEU A 157 1.17 28.24 4.02
CA LEU A 157 1.79 27.43 5.06
C LEU A 157 2.49 26.23 4.41
N ASN A 158 3.81 26.16 4.60
CA ASN A 158 4.62 25.01 4.19
C ASN A 158 5.12 24.27 5.44
N VAL A 159 4.97 22.95 5.44
CA VAL A 159 5.28 22.09 6.58
C VAL A 159 6.10 20.90 6.09
N ASP A 160 7.37 20.88 6.48
CA ASP A 160 8.29 19.76 6.25
C ASP A 160 8.42 18.92 7.51
N LEU A 161 8.07 17.64 7.43
CA LEU A 161 8.33 16.65 8.49
C LEU A 161 9.35 15.62 8.00
N ALA A 162 10.43 15.46 8.74
CA ALA A 162 11.38 14.37 8.56
C ALA A 162 11.31 13.42 9.77
N LEU A 163 11.12 12.12 9.53
CA LEU A 163 11.04 11.07 10.55
C LEU A 163 12.02 9.94 10.21
N GLY A 164 12.66 9.38 11.24
CA GLY A 164 13.68 8.34 11.07
C GLY A 164 15.08 8.92 10.86
N SER A 165 16.07 8.34 11.53
CA SER A 165 17.47 8.79 11.58
C SER A 165 18.41 7.80 10.90
#